data_AF-A0A6I2M3C0-F1
#
_entry.id   AF-A0A6I2M3C0-F1
#
_cell.length_a   1.000
_cell.length_b   1.000
_cell.length_c   1.000
_cell.angle_alpha   90.00
_cell.angle_beta   90.00
_cell.angle_gamma   90.00
#
_symmetry.space_group_name_H-M   'P 1'
#
loop_
_entity.id
_entity.type
_entity.pdbx_description
1 polymer ?
#
loop_
_entity_poly.entity_id
_entity_poly.type
_entity_poly.pdbx_seq_one_letter_code
_entity_poly.pdbx_strand_id
1 'polypeptide(L)'
;MKGDFFSNYEKYIIVPLEDQNANREFNPGEYQSHYILTLSLYDSLITTWSEAGKFDIEIGMGLEKVLEDFNRKHGDSYHLQVLELDYEKPYFVLAFSSKVKIETEEADDRISYVLEILLSNHFYVGQSWYRLIGDKGRIKRQLFSYSIKEYFAMESANV
;
A
#
# COMPACT_ATOMS: atom_id res chain seq x y z
N MET A 1 -42.76 -16.33 -27.81
CA MET A 1 -41.39 -15.90 -28.17
C MET A 1 -40.41 -16.55 -27.21
N LYS A 2 -39.73 -17.63 -27.63
CA LYS A 2 -38.54 -18.17 -26.96
C LYS A 2 -37.37 -17.81 -27.85
N GLY A 3 -36.78 -16.64 -27.61
CA GLY A 3 -35.57 -16.19 -28.28
C GLY A 3 -34.56 -15.88 -27.21
N ASP A 4 -33.72 -16.85 -26.88
CA ASP A 4 -32.29 -16.68 -26.62
C ASP A 4 -31.84 -15.38 -25.92
N PHE A 5 -32.50 -15.06 -24.80
CA PHE A 5 -32.11 -13.95 -23.91
C PHE A 5 -30.63 -14.06 -23.47
N PHE A 6 -30.11 -15.29 -23.40
CA PHE A 6 -28.75 -15.59 -22.98
C PHE A 6 -27.72 -15.66 -24.11
N SER A 7 -28.07 -15.56 -25.39
CA SER A 7 -27.09 -15.81 -26.48
C SER A 7 -26.19 -14.61 -26.79
N ASN A 8 -26.41 -13.47 -26.13
CA ASN A 8 -25.57 -12.27 -26.25
C ASN A 8 -25.15 -11.72 -24.88
N TYR A 9 -25.22 -12.51 -23.80
CA TYR A 9 -24.96 -12.03 -22.43
C TYR A 9 -23.57 -11.39 -22.27
N GLU A 10 -22.58 -11.86 -23.02
CA GLU A 10 -21.21 -11.31 -23.03
C GLU A 10 -21.16 -9.82 -23.40
N LYS A 11 -22.06 -9.32 -24.25
CA LYS A 11 -22.16 -7.89 -24.60
C LYS A 11 -22.69 -7.02 -23.45
N TYR A 12 -23.24 -7.66 -22.42
CA TYR A 12 -23.76 -7.01 -21.22
C TYR A 12 -22.87 -7.27 -20.00
N ILE A 13 -21.76 -8.01 -20.16
CA ILE A 13 -20.74 -8.15 -19.11
C ILE A 13 -19.96 -6.84 -19.07
N ILE A 14 -20.27 -6.01 -18.06
CA ILE A 14 -19.43 -4.89 -17.69
C ILE A 14 -18.26 -5.47 -16.89
N VAL A 15 -17.10 -5.60 -17.53
CA VAL A 15 -15.87 -5.99 -16.83
C VAL A 15 -15.53 -4.87 -15.85
N PRO A 16 -15.31 -5.17 -14.55
CA PRO A 16 -14.94 -4.16 -13.58
C PRO A 16 -13.68 -3.41 -14.02
N LEU A 17 -13.69 -2.08 -13.95
CA LEU A 17 -12.54 -1.22 -14.29
C LEU A 17 -11.26 -1.61 -13.52
N GLU A 18 -11.41 -2.22 -12.34
CA GLU A 18 -10.31 -2.71 -11.49
C GLU A 18 -9.39 -3.71 -12.22
N ASP A 19 -9.90 -4.48 -13.20
CA ASP A 19 -9.10 -5.45 -13.96
C ASP A 19 -8.24 -4.81 -15.07
N GLN A 20 -8.50 -3.55 -15.46
CA GLN A 20 -7.75 -2.88 -16.52
C GLN A 20 -6.41 -2.29 -16.05
N ASN A 21 -6.29 -1.96 -14.76
CA ASN A 21 -5.09 -1.34 -14.19
C ASN A 21 -4.04 -2.36 -13.71
N ALA A 22 -4.36 -3.65 -13.67
CA ALA A 22 -3.48 -4.70 -13.12
C ALA A 22 -2.19 -4.93 -13.93
N ASN A 23 -2.10 -4.45 -15.18
CA ASN A 23 -0.97 -4.70 -16.08
C ASN A 23 -0.19 -3.43 -16.49
N ARG A 24 -0.40 -2.29 -15.82
CA ARG A 24 0.40 -1.10 -16.09
C ARG A 24 1.72 -1.16 -15.31
N GLU A 25 2.82 -1.25 -16.03
CA GLU A 25 4.17 -1.15 -15.48
C GLU A 25 4.37 0.25 -14.86
N PHE A 26 4.98 0.32 -13.68
CA PHE A 26 5.19 1.58 -12.98
C PHE A 26 6.19 2.46 -13.73
N ASN A 27 5.77 3.67 -14.08
CA ASN A 27 6.62 4.69 -14.68
C ASN A 27 6.75 5.89 -13.72
N PRO A 28 7.91 6.10 -13.07
CA PRO A 28 8.13 7.21 -12.16
C PRO A 28 7.82 8.59 -12.77
N GLY A 29 8.05 8.77 -14.08
CA GLY A 29 7.84 10.05 -14.78
C GLY A 29 6.37 10.47 -14.91
N GLU A 30 5.42 9.57 -14.63
CA GLU A 30 3.97 9.91 -14.58
C GLU A 30 3.54 10.49 -13.22
N TYR A 31 4.45 10.56 -12.25
CA TYR A 31 4.18 11.02 -10.90
C TYR A 31 4.90 12.36 -10.64
N GLN A 32 4.25 13.24 -9.90
CA GLN A 32 4.73 14.61 -9.68
C GLN A 32 5.39 14.80 -8.31
N SER A 33 5.18 13.86 -7.38
CA SER A 33 5.76 13.92 -6.04
C SER A 33 6.13 12.52 -5.56
N HIS A 34 7.27 12.42 -4.90
CA HIS A 34 7.80 11.16 -4.38
C HIS A 34 8.26 11.32 -2.93
N TYR A 35 8.00 10.30 -2.12
CA TYR A 35 8.32 10.28 -0.70
C TYR A 35 8.85 8.91 -0.30
N ILE A 36 9.75 8.90 0.66
CA ILE A 36 10.20 7.71 1.37
C ILE A 36 9.42 7.65 2.68
N LEU A 37 8.71 6.55 2.88
CA LEU A 37 7.90 6.28 4.06
C LEU A 37 8.60 5.19 4.87
N THR A 38 8.91 5.46 6.14
CA THR A 38 9.41 4.42 7.05
C THR A 38 8.29 4.04 8.00
N LEU A 39 7.88 2.77 8.02
CA LEU A 39 6.79 2.27 8.85
C LEU A 39 7.31 1.24 9.83
N SER A 40 6.94 1.36 11.10
CA SER A 40 7.27 0.43 12.17
C SER A 40 6.01 0.06 12.95
N LEU A 41 5.94 -1.13 13.54
CA LEU A 41 4.77 -1.54 14.32
C LEU A 41 4.53 -0.60 15.51
N TYR A 42 3.28 -0.11 15.63
CA TYR A 42 2.83 0.61 16.80
C TYR A 42 2.51 -0.38 17.93
N ASP A 43 2.94 -0.10 19.16
CA ASP A 43 2.64 -0.98 20.31
C ASP A 43 3.03 -2.45 20.05
N SER A 44 4.21 -2.67 19.46
CA SER A 44 4.63 -3.97 18.92
C SER A 44 4.68 -5.08 19.98
N LEU A 45 4.15 -6.26 19.65
CA LEU A 45 4.30 -7.50 20.43
C LEU A 45 5.47 -8.37 19.96
N ILE A 46 6.09 -8.01 18.85
CA ILE A 46 7.25 -8.69 18.28
C ILE A 46 8.46 -7.75 18.24
N THR A 47 9.65 -8.34 18.28
CA THR A 47 10.93 -7.63 18.20
C THR A 47 11.57 -7.74 16.82
N THR A 48 11.22 -8.76 16.04
CA THR A 48 11.69 -8.98 14.66
C THR A 48 10.55 -9.52 13.79
N TRP A 49 10.58 -9.31 12.47
CA TRP A 49 9.55 -9.85 11.58
C TRP A 49 9.56 -11.38 11.53
N SER A 50 10.70 -12.00 11.79
CA SER A 50 10.82 -13.47 11.91
C SER A 50 9.91 -14.07 12.99
N GLU A 51 9.51 -13.28 14.00
CA GLU A 51 8.57 -13.72 15.03
C GLU A 51 7.10 -13.71 14.58
N ALA A 52 6.76 -13.06 13.47
CA ALA A 52 5.39 -12.96 12.98
C ALA A 52 4.77 -14.33 12.63
N GLY A 53 5.62 -15.32 12.29
CA GLY A 53 5.19 -16.70 12.08
C GLY A 53 4.52 -17.34 13.31
N LYS A 54 4.79 -16.84 14.52
CA LYS A 54 4.10 -17.27 15.76
C LYS A 54 2.60 -16.92 15.75
N PHE A 55 2.19 -16.02 14.87
CA PHE A 55 0.82 -15.54 14.70
C PHE A 55 0.18 -16.01 13.38
N ASP A 56 0.85 -16.93 12.67
CA ASP A 56 0.50 -17.39 11.33
C ASP A 56 0.49 -16.27 10.27
N ILE A 57 1.42 -15.32 10.39
CA ILE A 57 1.53 -14.17 9.48
C ILE A 57 2.83 -14.25 8.70
N GLU A 58 2.72 -14.29 7.37
CA GLU A 58 3.83 -14.20 6.43
C GLU A 58 4.04 -12.74 5.99
N ILE A 59 5.08 -12.11 6.51
CA ILE A 59 5.30 -10.66 6.31
C ILE A 59 5.59 -10.31 4.85
N GLY A 60 6.46 -11.07 4.17
CA GLY A 60 6.85 -10.78 2.79
C GLY A 60 5.66 -10.87 1.83
N MET A 61 5.03 -12.05 1.75
CA MET A 61 3.85 -12.28 0.91
C MET A 61 2.66 -11.38 1.32
N GLY A 62 2.46 -11.14 2.61
CA GLY A 62 1.40 -10.26 3.10
C GLY A 62 1.61 -8.81 2.67
N LEU A 63 2.84 -8.30 2.76
CA LEU A 63 3.20 -6.95 2.32
C LEU A 63 3.02 -6.80 0.80
N GLU A 64 3.58 -7.72 0.03
CA GLU A 64 3.47 -7.74 -1.43
C GLU A 64 1.99 -7.70 -1.87
N LYS A 65 1.18 -8.62 -1.36
CA LYS A 65 -0.26 -8.68 -1.68
C LYS A 65 -1.00 -7.40 -1.32
N VAL A 66 -0.71 -6.81 -0.16
CA VAL A 66 -1.36 -5.54 0.26
C VAL A 66 -1.00 -4.41 -0.70
N LEU A 67 0.26 -4.31 -1.13
CA LEU A 67 0.69 -3.27 -2.05
C LEU A 67 0.16 -3.51 -3.48
N GLU A 68 0.10 -4.75 -3.94
CA GLU A 68 -0.54 -5.10 -5.21
C GLU A 68 -2.00 -4.69 -5.23
N ASP A 69 -2.76 -5.05 -4.19
CA ASP A 69 -4.18 -4.69 -4.07
C ASP A 69 -4.35 -3.16 -3.98
N PHE A 70 -3.50 -2.49 -3.21
CA PHE A 70 -3.50 -1.03 -3.11
C PHE A 70 -3.23 -0.37 -4.46
N ASN A 71 -2.17 -0.78 -5.17
CA ASN A 71 -1.77 -0.22 -6.45
C ASN A 71 -2.78 -0.52 -7.56
N ARG A 72 -3.42 -1.70 -7.53
CA ARG A 72 -4.52 -2.02 -8.46
C ARG A 72 -5.70 -1.06 -8.27
N LYS A 73 -6.06 -0.79 -7.01
CA LYS A 73 -7.23 0.04 -6.66
C LYS A 73 -6.98 1.54 -6.77
N HIS A 74 -5.75 1.98 -6.47
CA HIS A 74 -5.38 3.39 -6.34
C HIS A 74 -4.33 3.84 -7.36
N GLY A 75 -3.94 2.99 -8.31
CA GLY A 75 -2.87 3.23 -9.30
C GLY A 75 -3.06 4.48 -10.17
N ASP A 76 -4.29 4.94 -10.35
CA ASP A 76 -4.60 6.17 -11.06
C ASP A 76 -4.26 7.44 -10.26
N SER A 77 -3.97 7.31 -8.97
CA SER A 77 -3.63 8.43 -8.07
C SER A 77 -2.30 8.25 -7.37
N TYR A 78 -2.02 7.03 -6.88
CA TYR A 78 -0.91 6.72 -6.01
C TYR A 78 -0.21 5.44 -6.43
N HIS A 79 1.06 5.32 -6.07
CA HIS A 79 1.81 4.09 -6.19
C HIS A 79 2.67 3.87 -4.95
N LEU A 80 2.71 2.64 -4.45
CA LEU A 80 3.55 2.20 -3.34
C LEU A 80 4.46 1.06 -3.77
N GLN A 81 5.74 1.12 -3.40
CA GLN A 81 6.72 0.07 -3.67
C GLN A 81 7.57 -0.18 -2.43
N VAL A 82 7.89 -1.45 -2.13
CA VAL A 82 8.83 -1.78 -1.06
C VAL A 82 10.25 -1.39 -1.49
N LEU A 83 10.93 -0.60 -0.67
CA LEU A 83 12.36 -0.30 -0.81
C LEU A 83 13.21 -1.18 0.11
N GLU A 84 12.71 -1.46 1.32
CA GLU A 84 13.43 -2.23 2.33
C GLU A 84 12.48 -3.04 3.19
N LEU A 85 12.84 -4.29 3.44
CA LEU A 85 12.22 -5.16 4.45
C LEU A 85 13.34 -5.93 5.16
N ASP A 86 13.73 -5.45 6.35
CA ASP A 86 14.73 -6.09 7.20
C ASP A 86 14.04 -7.07 8.16
N TYR A 87 14.20 -8.39 7.97
CA TYR A 87 13.54 -9.39 8.80
C TYR A 87 13.97 -9.38 10.27
N GLU A 88 15.10 -8.77 10.59
CA GLU A 88 15.61 -8.66 11.96
C GLU A 88 15.01 -7.50 12.75
N LYS A 89 14.19 -6.64 12.12
CA LYS A 89 13.56 -5.48 12.78
C LYS A 89 12.11 -5.32 12.33
N PRO A 90 11.18 -4.87 13.19
CA PRO A 90 9.77 -4.80 12.85
C PRO A 90 9.43 -3.48 12.15
N TYR A 91 10.19 -3.14 11.10
CA TYR A 91 9.93 -2.00 10.22
C TYR A 91 10.11 -2.38 8.75
N PHE A 92 9.56 -1.56 7.86
CA PHE A 92 9.85 -1.60 6.43
C PHE A 92 9.81 -0.18 5.85
N VAL A 93 10.42 -0.01 4.68
CA VAL A 93 10.49 1.26 3.97
C VAL A 93 9.76 1.14 2.65
N LEU A 94 8.91 2.12 2.35
CA LEU A 94 8.18 2.22 1.10
C LEU A 94 8.59 3.47 0.33
N ALA A 95 8.65 3.37 -1.00
CA ALA A 95 8.52 4.50 -1.90
C ALA A 95 7.03 4.78 -2.10
N PHE A 96 6.63 6.04 -1.95
CA PHE A 96 5.29 6.53 -2.25
C PHE A 96 5.38 7.57 -3.35
N SER A 97 4.59 7.39 -4.40
CA SER A 97 4.50 8.32 -5.52
C SER A 97 3.06 8.79 -5.71
N SER A 98 2.87 10.09 -5.97
CA SER A 98 1.57 10.71 -6.23
C SER A 98 1.51 11.31 -7.63
N LYS A 99 0.45 11.01 -8.40
CA LYS A 99 0.25 11.58 -9.75
C LYS A 99 -0.02 13.09 -9.71
N VAL A 100 -0.57 13.57 -8.59
CA VAL A 100 -0.80 14.99 -8.34
C VAL A 100 0.32 15.51 -7.45
N LYS A 101 0.83 16.71 -7.78
CA LYS A 101 1.79 17.40 -6.92
C LYS A 101 1.20 17.61 -5.53
N ILE A 102 1.94 17.20 -4.51
CA ILE A 102 1.58 17.43 -3.11
C ILE A 102 2.42 18.61 -2.64
N GLU A 103 1.76 19.69 -2.21
CA GLU A 103 2.48 20.82 -1.64
C GLU A 103 3.04 20.44 -0.26
N THR A 104 4.22 20.94 0.08
CA THR A 104 4.95 20.54 1.30
C THR A 104 4.12 20.72 2.57
N GLU A 105 3.29 21.76 2.63
CA GLU A 105 2.43 22.06 3.78
C GLU A 105 1.28 21.06 3.98
N GLU A 106 0.89 20.33 2.91
CA GLU A 106 -0.20 19.35 2.92
C GLU A 106 0.32 17.89 2.91
N ALA A 107 1.64 17.70 2.82
CA ALA A 107 2.23 16.38 2.60
C ALA A 107 1.93 15.41 3.74
N ASP A 108 2.11 15.86 4.98
CA ASP A 108 1.85 15.04 6.16
C ASP A 108 0.39 14.60 6.21
N ASP A 109 -0.58 15.51 6.05
CA ASP A 109 -2.01 15.20 6.11
C ASP A 109 -2.42 14.22 5.00
N ARG A 110 -1.96 14.47 3.78
CA ARG A 110 -2.34 13.66 2.62
C ARG A 110 -1.74 12.26 2.68
N ILE A 111 -0.47 12.15 3.06
CA ILE A 111 0.20 10.85 3.19
C ILE A 111 -0.34 10.09 4.41
N SER A 112 -0.62 10.77 5.52
CA SER A 112 -1.28 10.17 6.69
C SER A 112 -2.64 9.59 6.31
N TYR A 113 -3.45 10.30 5.53
CA TYR A 113 -4.70 9.77 5.00
C TYR A 113 -4.49 8.48 4.18
N VAL A 114 -3.49 8.46 3.28
CA VAL A 114 -3.18 7.26 2.50
C VAL A 114 -2.78 6.10 3.43
N LEU A 115 -1.89 6.34 4.38
CA LEU A 115 -1.39 5.30 5.28
C LEU A 115 -2.47 4.78 6.23
N GLU A 116 -3.22 5.67 6.86
CA GLU A 116 -4.16 5.32 7.94
C GLU A 116 -5.54 4.89 7.43
N ILE A 117 -6.00 5.46 6.31
CA ILE A 117 -7.36 5.19 5.80
C ILE A 117 -7.34 4.20 4.64
N LEU A 118 -6.49 4.43 3.64
CA LEU A 118 -6.48 3.61 2.43
C LEU A 118 -5.67 2.32 2.63
N LEU A 119 -4.50 2.41 3.24
CA LEU A 119 -3.57 1.30 3.34
C LEU A 119 -3.80 0.43 4.58
N SER A 120 -3.97 1.04 5.76
CA SER A 120 -4.01 0.32 7.05
C SER A 120 -5.06 -0.77 7.10
N ASN A 121 -6.23 -0.59 6.49
CA ASN A 121 -7.29 -1.62 6.50
C ASN A 121 -6.85 -2.93 5.83
N HIS A 122 -6.07 -2.86 4.76
CA HIS A 122 -5.57 -4.03 4.03
C HIS A 122 -4.62 -4.85 4.90
N PHE A 123 -3.72 -4.20 5.64
CA PHE A 123 -2.86 -4.88 6.60
C PHE A 123 -3.64 -5.38 7.82
N TYR A 124 -4.43 -4.49 8.42
CA TYR A 124 -5.07 -4.72 9.70
C TYR A 124 -6.04 -5.90 9.61
N VAL A 125 -6.99 -5.87 8.69
CA VAL A 125 -7.99 -6.95 8.55
C VAL A 125 -7.59 -7.97 7.50
N GLY A 126 -7.12 -7.52 6.33
CA GLY A 126 -6.84 -8.40 5.19
C GLY A 126 -5.71 -9.41 5.44
N GLN A 127 -4.66 -9.01 6.17
CA GLN A 127 -3.53 -9.87 6.54
C GLN A 127 -3.48 -10.21 8.03
N SER A 128 -4.48 -9.79 8.81
CA SER A 128 -4.53 -10.01 10.27
C SER A 128 -3.36 -9.40 11.07
N TRP A 129 -2.69 -8.36 10.57
CA TRP A 129 -1.52 -7.77 11.24
C TRP A 129 -1.87 -7.11 12.59
N TYR A 130 -3.15 -6.90 12.90
CA TYR A 130 -3.61 -6.49 14.24
C TYR A 130 -3.16 -7.43 15.38
N ARG A 131 -2.78 -8.66 15.05
CA ARG A 131 -2.24 -9.64 16.01
C ARG A 131 -0.82 -9.31 16.45
N LEU A 132 -0.08 -8.53 15.67
CA LEU A 132 1.30 -8.15 15.93
C LEU A 132 1.43 -6.94 16.86
N ILE A 133 0.31 -6.29 17.19
CA ILE A 133 0.25 -5.11 18.06
C ILE A 133 -0.55 -5.40 19.33
N GLY A 134 -0.20 -4.70 20.40
CA GLY A 134 -0.84 -4.79 21.71
C GLY A 134 -2.18 -4.07 21.78
N ASP A 135 -2.76 -4.07 22.98
CA ASP A 135 -4.10 -3.54 23.21
C ASP A 135 -4.20 -2.03 22.96
N LYS A 136 -3.13 -1.27 23.22
CA LYS A 136 -3.11 0.17 22.97
C LYS A 136 -3.24 0.46 21.47
N GLY A 137 -2.53 -0.32 20.64
CA GLY A 137 -2.64 -0.24 19.18
C GLY A 137 -4.03 -0.64 18.69
N ARG A 138 -4.60 -1.73 19.22
CA ARG A 138 -5.95 -2.20 18.84
C ARG A 138 -7.05 -1.23 19.18
N ILE A 139 -7.02 -0.64 20.39
CA ILE A 139 -8.00 0.36 20.83
C ILE A 139 -7.96 1.59 19.92
N LYS A 140 -6.75 2.03 19.54
CA LYS A 140 -6.55 3.17 18.64
C LYS A 140 -6.74 2.83 17.16
N ARG A 141 -6.83 1.53 16.82
CA ARG A 141 -6.78 1.02 15.44
C ARG A 141 -5.56 1.52 14.67
N GLN A 142 -4.44 1.69 15.37
CA GLN A 142 -3.19 2.17 14.80
C GLN A 142 -2.22 0.99 14.68
N LEU A 143 -1.91 0.61 13.44
CA LEU A 143 -0.99 -0.51 13.17
C LEU A 143 0.47 -0.06 13.14
N PHE A 144 0.72 1.14 12.62
CA PHE A 144 2.08 1.63 12.40
C PHE A 144 2.32 2.99 13.06
N SER A 145 3.56 3.19 13.50
CA SER A 145 4.18 4.52 13.59
C SER A 145 4.94 4.75 12.29
N TYR A 146 4.96 5.98 11.79
CA TYR A 146 5.63 6.28 10.52
C TYR A 146 6.34 7.62 10.53
N SER A 147 7.30 7.75 9.61
CA SER A 147 7.95 9.01 9.25
C SER A 147 7.92 9.18 7.73
N ILE A 148 7.89 10.44 7.31
CA ILE A 148 7.75 10.85 5.91
C ILE A 148 8.98 11.68 5.56
N LYS A 149 9.59 11.37 4.42
CA LYS A 149 10.69 12.17 3.87
C LYS A 149 10.49 12.37 2.37
N GLU A 150 10.41 13.63 1.94
CA GLU A 150 10.33 13.95 0.52
C GLU A 150 11.60 13.51 -0.22
N TYR A 151 11.41 12.96 -1.42
CA TYR A 151 12.47 12.53 -2.30
C TYR A 151 12.35 13.26 -3.64
N PHE A 152 13.31 14.12 -3.93
CA PHE A 152 13.45 14.68 -5.27
C PHE A 152 14.16 13.63 -6.12
N ALA A 153 13.43 13.02 -7.06
CA ALA A 153 14.05 12.27 -8.13
C ALA A 153 14.96 13.25 -8.87
N MET A 154 16.27 13.19 -8.63
CA MET A 154 17.22 13.94 -9.44
C MET A 154 16.98 13.50 -10.88
N GLU A 155 16.59 14.45 -11.74
CA GLU A 155 16.63 14.27 -13.18
C GLU A 155 17.96 13.59 -13.50
N SER A 156 17.87 12.44 -14.17
CA SER A 156 19.01 11.69 -14.67
C SER A 156 19.99 12.71 -15.23
N ALA A 157 21.12 12.89 -14.56
CA ALA A 157 22.20 13.70 -15.10
C ALA A 157 22.56 13.04 -16.43
N ASN A 158 22.15 13.67 -17.53
CA ASN A 158 22.61 13.34 -18.87
C ASN A 158 24.15 13.44 -18.81
N VAL A 159 24.81 12.28 -18.76
CA VAL A 159 26.24 12.12 -19.04
C VAL A 159 26.36 11.54 -20.43
#